data_AF-A0A4U5NRV0-F1
#
_entry.id   AF-A0A4U5NRV0-F1
#
_cell.length_a   1.000
_cell.length_b   1.000
_cell.length_c   1.000
_cell.angle_alpha   90.00
_cell.angle_beta   90.00
_cell.angle_gamma   90.00
#
_symmetry.space_group_name_H-M   'P 1'
#
loop_
_entity.id
_entity.type
_entity.pdbx_description
1 polymer ?
#
loop_
_entity_poly.entity_id
_entity_poly.type
_entity_poly.pdbx_seq_one_letter_code
_entity_poly.pdbx_strand_id
1 'polypeptide(L)'
;MILRISFVLLVFIQLTLARKATSQRRASPVATKAVIHFCDAGVPGTCGPYGVCVKKDSGNRCKCPDGWMGRGCKRPCQDVYRSCERWYEERRCVWTRPISPFFEDNCAFSCGRCQSNGRKLNLALPPVLEFLAWFIGRWETETTTGDRFPVSMSGPYKETLEVQISDVPSFDRPPLNISVVATTKDPQNPDSHREFGFMTVKPFLEDTGFAEFDKPDKGDDLVAIEMTSNTGLITIEEGILKGTEINFEVRYKKSFFGSTHPTVPKSATRNFRILNENLLEERVVVENVFGQRRKWLKRYRKTFDYLQDF
;
A
#
# COMPACT_ATOMS: atom_id res chain seq x y z
N MET A 1 -30.75 -5.72 -83.46
CA MET A 1 -29.44 -5.19 -83.88
C MET A 1 -28.64 -4.93 -82.60
N ILE A 2 -28.00 -5.98 -82.07
CA ILE A 2 -26.54 -6.22 -82.12
C ILE A 2 -25.83 -5.22 -81.18
N LEU A 3 -25.55 -5.62 -79.94
CA LEU A 3 -24.31 -6.23 -79.45
C LEU A 3 -23.21 -5.18 -79.17
N ARG A 4 -22.58 -5.31 -77.99
CA ARG A 4 -21.42 -4.58 -77.45
C ARG A 4 -21.75 -3.27 -76.72
N ILE A 5 -21.82 -3.34 -75.40
CA ILE A 5 -20.90 -2.68 -74.46
C ILE A 5 -20.83 -3.62 -73.24
N SER A 6 -20.13 -4.72 -73.42
CA SER A 6 -19.46 -5.41 -72.32
C SER A 6 -18.28 -4.56 -71.88
N PHE A 7 -17.82 -4.76 -70.64
CA PHE A 7 -16.49 -4.45 -70.10
C PHE A 7 -16.23 -3.18 -69.29
N VAL A 8 -17.13 -2.20 -69.15
CA VAL A 8 -16.82 -0.99 -68.35
C VAL A 8 -17.38 -1.04 -66.91
N LEU A 9 -18.45 -1.80 -66.66
CA LEU A 9 -19.11 -1.78 -65.34
C LEU A 9 -18.54 -2.76 -64.30
N LEU A 10 -17.69 -3.72 -64.71
CA LEU A 10 -17.11 -4.72 -63.80
C LEU A 10 -15.72 -4.37 -63.27
N VAL A 11 -15.06 -3.33 -63.79
CA VAL A 11 -13.76 -2.86 -63.28
C VAL A 11 -13.90 -1.80 -62.18
N PHE A 12 -15.03 -1.09 -62.13
CA PHE A 12 -15.25 -0.06 -61.10
C PHE A 12 -15.71 -0.59 -59.73
N ILE A 13 -16.25 -1.82 -59.66
CA ILE A 13 -16.70 -2.43 -58.39
C ILE A 13 -15.57 -3.19 -57.68
N GLN A 14 -14.49 -3.57 -58.39
CA GLN A 14 -13.29 -4.15 -57.79
C GLN A 14 -12.27 -3.11 -57.30
N LEU A 15 -12.45 -1.82 -57.62
CA LEU A 15 -11.57 -0.72 -57.18
C LEU A 15 -12.10 0.11 -56.01
N THR A 16 -13.35 -0.11 -55.58
CA THR A 16 -13.93 0.54 -54.39
C THR A 16 -13.90 -0.33 -53.13
N LEU A 17 -13.58 -1.62 -53.24
CA LEU A 17 -13.36 -2.54 -52.11
C LEU A 17 -11.91 -2.61 -51.61
N ALA A 18 -10.97 -1.89 -52.25
CA ALA A 18 -9.55 -1.89 -51.88
C ALA A 18 -9.07 -0.56 -51.24
N ARG A 19 -9.97 0.29 -50.72
CA ARG A 19 -9.61 1.55 -50.03
C ARG A 19 -10.41 1.82 -48.76
N LYS A 20 -10.65 0.77 -47.97
CA LYS A 20 -10.77 0.88 -46.50
C LYS A 20 -9.80 -0.10 -45.86
N ALA A 21 -8.52 0.00 -46.25
CA ALA A 21 -7.44 -0.30 -45.33
C ALA A 21 -7.52 0.78 -44.24
N THR A 22 -8.35 0.50 -43.23
CA THR A 22 -8.35 1.21 -41.97
C THR A 22 -6.90 1.23 -41.52
N SER A 23 -6.29 2.42 -41.55
CA SER A 23 -5.04 2.70 -40.86
C SER A 23 -5.34 2.56 -39.36
N GLN A 24 -5.51 1.33 -38.89
CA GLN A 24 -5.14 0.97 -37.54
C GLN A 24 -3.62 1.05 -37.55
N ARG A 25 -3.09 2.26 -37.28
CA ARG A 25 -1.81 2.35 -36.60
C ARG A 25 -1.96 1.45 -35.38
N ARG A 26 -1.42 0.23 -35.45
CA ARG A 26 -1.06 -0.51 -34.24
C ARG A 26 -0.08 0.41 -33.53
N ALA A 27 -0.56 1.20 -32.59
CA ALA A 27 0.32 1.80 -31.61
C ALA A 27 1.02 0.62 -30.96
N SER A 28 2.31 0.43 -31.28
CA SER A 28 3.13 -0.54 -30.56
C SER A 28 3.03 -0.16 -29.10
N PRO A 29 2.67 -1.09 -28.20
CA PRO A 29 2.56 -0.77 -26.79
C PRO A 29 3.92 -0.28 -26.31
N VAL A 30 3.96 0.95 -25.83
CA VAL A 30 5.19 1.59 -25.33
C VAL A 30 5.38 1.10 -23.91
N ALA A 31 6.53 0.51 -23.60
CA ALA A 31 6.87 0.15 -22.24
C ALA A 31 6.94 1.42 -21.38
N THR A 32 6.04 1.54 -20.42
CA THR A 32 5.98 2.68 -19.51
C THR A 32 6.90 2.41 -18.33
N LYS A 33 8.00 3.16 -18.19
CA LYS A 33 8.81 3.15 -16.97
C LYS A 33 8.19 4.12 -15.96
N ALA A 34 7.30 3.61 -15.11
CA ALA A 34 6.75 4.38 -14.01
C ALA A 34 7.83 4.62 -12.95
N VAL A 35 7.85 5.81 -12.35
CA VAL A 35 8.88 6.19 -11.38
C VAL A 35 8.23 6.82 -10.16
N ILE A 36 8.58 6.34 -8.96
CA ILE A 36 8.09 6.91 -7.71
C ILE A 36 8.83 8.22 -7.43
N HIS A 37 8.06 9.30 -7.28
CA HIS A 37 8.53 10.58 -6.78
C HIS A 37 8.19 10.70 -5.29
N PHE A 38 9.19 10.77 -4.41
CA PHE A 38 8.95 11.00 -2.97
C PHE A 38 8.76 12.48 -2.62
N CYS A 39 8.96 13.37 -3.58
CA CYS A 39 8.70 14.80 -3.45
C CYS A 39 8.34 15.43 -4.81
N ASP A 40 7.72 16.60 -4.76
CA ASP A 40 7.42 17.40 -5.93
C ASP A 40 8.20 18.72 -5.85
N ALA A 41 9.02 19.00 -6.86
CA ALA A 41 9.82 20.22 -6.93
C ALA A 41 9.00 21.46 -7.31
N GLY A 42 7.80 21.29 -7.87
CA GLY A 42 6.85 22.35 -8.14
C GLY A 42 5.97 22.73 -6.94
N VAL A 43 5.96 21.90 -5.88
CA VAL A 43 5.17 22.12 -4.68
C VAL A 43 6.11 22.41 -3.49
N PRO A 44 6.08 23.63 -2.92
CA PRO A 44 6.89 23.98 -1.75
C PRO A 44 6.61 23.07 -0.55
N GLY A 45 7.65 22.77 0.23
CA GLY A 45 7.51 22.05 1.51
C GLY A 45 7.27 20.54 1.42
N THR A 46 7.31 19.93 0.22
CA THR A 46 7.16 18.47 0.06
C THR A 46 8.24 17.66 0.77
N CYS A 47 9.41 18.25 1.00
CA CYS A 47 10.51 17.69 1.78
C CYS A 47 10.56 18.17 3.23
N GLY A 48 9.48 18.78 3.73
CA GLY A 48 9.46 19.40 5.04
C GLY A 48 10.18 20.76 5.05
N PRO A 49 10.31 21.39 6.24
CA PRO A 49 10.83 22.76 6.37
C PRO A 49 12.33 22.89 6.08
N TYR A 50 13.09 21.79 6.21
CA TYR A 50 14.55 21.79 6.09
C TYR A 50 15.08 21.00 4.88
N GLY A 51 14.18 20.36 4.12
CA GLY A 51 14.54 19.54 2.98
C GLY A 51 14.31 20.25 1.64
N VAL A 52 15.07 19.88 0.62
CA VAL A 52 14.91 20.37 -0.75
C VAL A 52 14.62 19.21 -1.68
N CYS A 53 13.59 19.34 -2.52
CA CYS A 53 13.27 18.32 -3.52
C CYS A 53 14.25 18.39 -4.70
N VAL A 54 14.94 17.29 -4.96
CA VAL A 54 15.92 17.15 -6.05
C VAL A 54 15.30 16.31 -7.17
N LYS A 55 15.30 16.85 -8.39
CA LYS A 55 14.87 16.11 -9.59
C LYS A 55 15.92 15.08 -9.97
N LYS A 56 15.48 13.84 -10.22
CA LYS A 56 16.30 12.75 -10.75
C LYS A 56 15.50 11.96 -11.77
N ASP A 57 16.18 11.36 -12.74
CA ASP A 57 15.57 10.48 -13.74
C ASP A 57 14.98 9.20 -13.11
N SER A 58 15.55 8.76 -11.98
CA SER A 58 15.06 7.64 -11.17
C SER A 58 14.02 8.04 -10.11
N GLY A 59 13.51 9.29 -10.19
CA GLY A 59 12.45 9.80 -9.34
C GLY A 59 12.94 10.83 -8.35
N ASN A 60 12.10 11.82 -8.07
CA ASN A 60 12.48 12.93 -7.21
C ASN A 60 12.73 12.43 -5.78
N ARG A 61 13.75 12.98 -5.11
CA ARG A 61 14.15 12.65 -3.74
C ARG A 61 14.38 13.90 -2.92
N CYS A 62 14.12 13.82 -1.62
CA CYS A 62 14.48 14.88 -0.71
C CYS A 62 15.98 14.84 -0.39
N LYS A 63 16.65 15.97 -0.57
CA LYS A 63 17.92 16.25 0.10
C LYS A 63 17.59 16.77 1.50
N CYS A 64 17.99 16.03 2.52
CA CYS A 64 17.66 16.30 3.91
C CYS A 64 18.87 16.80 4.70
N PRO A 65 18.65 17.41 5.87
CA PRO A 65 19.72 17.70 6.83
C PRO A 65 20.39 16.43 7.35
N ASP A 66 21.56 16.61 7.95
CA ASP A 66 22.31 15.50 8.55
C ASP A 66 21.46 14.76 9.59
N GLY A 67 21.56 13.43 9.55
CA GLY A 67 20.75 12.53 10.36
C GLY A 67 19.40 12.15 9.78
N TRP A 68 18.96 12.75 8.68
CA TRP A 68 17.61 12.54 8.14
C TRP A 68 17.61 12.16 6.66
N MET A 69 16.55 11.47 6.26
CA MET A 69 16.27 11.06 4.89
C MET A 69 14.77 10.72 4.70
N GLY A 70 14.43 10.19 3.52
CA GLY A 70 13.07 9.78 3.18
C GLY A 70 12.14 10.95 2.83
N ARG A 71 10.87 10.63 2.63
CA ARG A 71 9.80 11.59 2.33
C ARG A 71 9.63 12.57 3.47
N GLY A 72 9.62 13.87 3.14
CA GLY A 72 9.49 14.93 4.14
C GLY A 72 10.64 15.02 5.13
N CYS A 73 11.78 14.33 4.89
CA CYS A 73 12.90 14.23 5.82
C CYS A 73 12.51 13.74 7.23
N LYS A 74 11.57 12.79 7.30
CA LYS A 74 10.99 12.30 8.57
C LYS A 74 11.61 11.01 9.10
N ARG A 75 12.48 10.37 8.33
CA ARG A 75 13.12 9.10 8.71
C ARG A 75 14.59 9.33 9.02
N PRO A 76 15.16 8.73 10.08
CA PRO A 76 16.60 8.81 10.32
C PRO A 76 17.41 8.26 9.16
N CYS A 77 18.61 8.80 8.99
CA CYS A 77 19.61 8.25 8.08
C CYS A 77 20.09 6.88 8.59
N GLN A 78 19.55 5.82 8.01
CA GLN A 78 19.84 4.44 8.35
C GLN A 78 19.56 3.51 7.17
N ASP A 79 20.26 2.39 7.15
CA ASP A 79 20.01 1.31 6.21
C ASP A 79 18.79 0.48 6.62
N VAL A 80 18.05 0.02 5.62
CA VAL A 80 16.82 -0.75 5.78
C VAL A 80 17.09 -2.24 5.87
N TYR A 81 17.90 -2.75 4.93
CA TYR A 81 18.21 -4.18 4.87
C TYR A 81 19.52 -4.48 5.57
N ARG A 82 19.57 -5.62 6.26
CA ARG A 82 20.81 -6.14 6.85
C ARG A 82 21.90 -6.46 5.82
N SER A 83 21.51 -6.62 4.55
CA SER A 83 22.42 -6.92 3.43
C SER A 83 23.13 -5.70 2.84
N CYS A 84 22.87 -4.47 3.34
CA CYS A 84 23.37 -3.23 2.75
C CYS A 84 24.90 -3.14 2.71
N GLU A 85 25.59 -3.58 3.76
CA GLU A 85 27.07 -3.60 3.83
C GLU A 85 27.66 -4.48 2.71
N ARG A 86 27.17 -5.71 2.58
CA ARG A 86 27.55 -6.63 1.50
C ARG A 86 27.29 -6.04 0.11
N TRP A 87 26.13 -5.41 -0.09
CA TRP A 87 25.79 -4.81 -1.39
C TRP A 87 26.66 -3.60 -1.73
N TYR A 88 27.13 -2.87 -0.72
CA TYR A 88 28.12 -1.81 -0.88
C TYR A 88 29.47 -2.38 -1.35
N GLU A 89 29.97 -3.45 -0.74
CA GLU A 89 31.21 -4.14 -1.14
C GLU A 89 31.13 -4.66 -2.59
N GLU A 90 29.98 -5.20 -2.99
CA GLU A 90 29.67 -5.63 -4.36
C GLU A 90 29.44 -4.44 -5.33
N ARG A 91 29.70 -3.21 -4.89
CA ARG A 91 29.54 -1.95 -5.65
C ARG A 91 28.14 -1.71 -6.21
N ARG A 92 27.10 -2.34 -5.65
CA ARG A 92 25.72 -2.22 -6.16
C ARG A 92 25.20 -0.80 -6.09
N CYS A 93 25.60 0.00 -5.10
CA CYS A 93 25.26 1.42 -5.01
C CYS A 93 25.66 2.24 -6.25
N VAL A 94 26.69 1.81 -7.01
CA VAL A 94 27.26 2.55 -8.13
C VAL A 94 26.74 2.03 -9.45
N TRP A 95 26.93 0.74 -9.75
CA TRP A 95 26.63 0.21 -11.08
C TRP A 95 25.12 0.06 -11.34
N THR A 96 24.30 -0.14 -10.30
CA THR A 96 22.84 -0.26 -10.45
C THR A 96 22.14 1.09 -10.54
N ARG A 97 22.80 2.18 -10.15
CA ARG A 97 22.23 3.53 -10.08
C ARG A 97 21.50 4.00 -11.36
N PRO A 98 22.01 3.74 -12.58
CA PRO A 98 21.29 4.12 -13.81
C PRO A 98 20.02 3.29 -14.04
N ILE A 99 19.93 2.11 -13.42
CA ILE A 99 18.89 1.11 -13.67
C ILE A 99 17.79 1.25 -12.61
N SER A 100 18.18 1.33 -11.33
CA SER A 100 17.28 1.29 -10.19
C SER A 100 17.77 2.18 -9.04
N PRO A 101 16.87 2.95 -8.39
CA PRO A 101 17.19 3.70 -7.17
C PRO A 101 17.19 2.83 -5.90
N PHE A 102 16.88 1.53 -6.00
CA PHE A 102 16.66 0.63 -4.86
C PHE A 102 17.75 0.72 -3.79
N PHE A 103 19.03 0.61 -4.16
CA PHE A 103 20.12 0.63 -3.20
C PHE A 103 20.35 2.02 -2.60
N GLU A 104 20.15 3.09 -3.37
CA GLU A 104 20.25 4.46 -2.83
C GLU A 104 19.18 4.75 -1.79
N ASP A 105 17.97 4.24 -2.00
CA ASP A 105 16.82 4.52 -1.13
C ASP A 105 16.82 3.63 0.12
N ASN A 106 17.21 2.36 -0.02
CA ASN A 106 17.18 1.37 1.06
C ASN A 106 18.50 1.22 1.82
N CYS A 107 19.64 1.53 1.19
CA CYS A 107 20.97 1.43 1.80
C CYS A 107 21.64 2.81 1.82
N ALA A 108 20.87 3.84 2.14
CA ALA A 108 21.30 5.21 2.01
C ALA A 108 22.50 5.57 2.89
N PHE A 109 22.63 4.95 4.06
CA PHE A 109 23.78 5.19 4.93
C PHE A 109 25.03 4.52 4.34
N SER A 110 24.97 3.22 4.05
CA SER A 110 26.08 2.48 3.41
C SER A 110 26.49 3.09 2.06
N CYS A 111 25.53 3.50 1.22
CA CYS A 111 25.78 4.10 -0.09
C CYS A 111 26.18 5.59 -0.01
N GLY A 112 26.37 6.17 1.18
CA GLY A 112 26.78 7.56 1.36
C GLY A 112 25.78 8.60 0.84
N ARG A 113 24.48 8.27 0.84
CA ARG A 113 23.38 9.15 0.41
C ARG A 113 22.88 10.07 1.52
N CYS A 114 23.14 9.72 2.78
CA CYS A 114 22.89 10.55 3.94
C CYS A 114 24.01 10.34 4.97
N GLN A 115 24.09 11.25 5.94
CA GLN A 115 25.01 11.13 7.09
C GLN A 115 24.19 10.82 8.34
N SER A 116 24.66 9.90 9.18
CA SER A 116 23.98 9.60 10.45
C SER A 116 24.38 10.62 11.52
N ASN A 117 23.42 11.00 12.36
CA ASN A 117 23.64 11.81 13.57
C ASN A 117 23.53 10.98 14.86
N GLY A 118 23.58 9.65 14.74
CA GLY A 118 23.41 8.70 15.86
C GLY A 118 21.96 8.27 16.11
N ARG A 119 20.96 8.98 15.60
CA ARG A 119 19.55 8.54 15.71
C ARG A 119 19.26 7.37 14.79
N LYS A 120 18.61 6.33 15.30
CA LYS A 120 18.29 5.13 14.54
C LYS A 120 16.99 4.51 15.05
N LEU A 121 16.10 4.09 14.15
CA LEU A 121 14.96 3.28 14.56
C LEU A 121 15.42 1.85 14.87
N ASN A 122 14.78 1.21 15.83
CA ASN A 122 14.98 -0.23 16.09
C ASN A 122 14.79 -1.06 14.81
N LEU A 123 13.75 -0.76 14.04
CA LEU A 123 13.52 -1.28 12.70
C LEU A 123 13.35 -0.12 11.73
N ALA A 124 14.17 -0.08 10.69
CA ALA A 124 14.14 0.98 9.71
C ALA A 124 12.92 0.87 8.80
N LEU A 125 12.15 1.95 8.65
CA LEU A 125 11.01 2.01 7.75
C LEU A 125 11.48 1.96 6.28
N PRO A 126 11.09 0.94 5.50
CA PRO A 126 11.38 0.91 4.07
C PRO A 126 10.71 2.07 3.30
N PRO A 127 11.38 2.68 2.31
CA PRO A 127 10.85 3.80 1.53
C PRO A 127 9.47 3.55 0.92
N VAL A 128 9.21 2.33 0.44
CA VAL A 128 7.92 1.95 -0.16
C VAL A 128 6.77 2.00 0.86
N LEU A 129 7.07 1.84 2.15
CA LEU A 129 6.09 1.88 3.25
C LEU A 129 5.93 3.28 3.85
N GLU A 130 6.68 4.30 3.40
CA GLU A 130 6.56 5.67 3.92
C GLU A 130 5.17 6.30 3.66
N PHE A 131 4.41 5.80 2.67
CA PHE A 131 3.02 6.20 2.44
C PHE A 131 2.07 5.73 3.54
N LEU A 132 2.46 4.71 4.31
CA LEU A 132 1.70 4.15 5.43
C LEU A 132 2.25 4.60 6.79
N ALA A 133 3.24 5.50 6.84
CA ALA A 133 3.87 5.96 8.07
C ALA A 133 2.86 6.51 9.10
N TRP A 134 1.76 7.11 8.65
CA TRP A 134 0.71 7.63 9.52
C TRP A 134 -0.11 6.54 10.23
N PHE A 135 -0.12 5.32 9.70
CA PHE A 135 -0.89 4.19 10.22
C PHE A 135 -0.07 3.32 11.19
N ILE A 136 1.26 3.37 11.09
CA ILE A 136 2.20 2.65 11.95
C ILE A 136 2.08 3.17 13.39
N GLY A 137 1.98 2.27 14.35
CA GLY A 137 1.79 2.59 15.76
C GLY A 137 1.01 1.53 16.53
N ARG A 138 0.94 1.71 17.86
CA ARG A 138 -0.03 1.03 18.72
C ARG A 138 -1.21 1.96 18.95
N TRP A 139 -2.40 1.43 18.71
CA TRP A 139 -3.66 2.15 18.69
C TRP A 139 -4.64 1.45 19.62
N GLU A 140 -5.20 2.18 20.59
CA GLU A 140 -6.10 1.61 21.59
C GLU A 140 -7.47 2.28 21.57
N THR A 141 -8.51 1.46 21.75
CA THR A 141 -9.89 1.96 21.86
C THR A 141 -10.68 1.16 22.89
N GLU A 142 -11.75 1.78 23.36
CA GLU A 142 -12.74 1.15 24.21
C GLU A 142 -14.13 1.38 23.64
N THR A 143 -14.95 0.34 23.58
CA THR A 143 -16.30 0.40 23.03
C THR A 143 -17.37 0.32 24.12
N THR A 144 -18.60 0.65 23.72
CA THR A 144 -19.82 0.50 24.52
C THR A 144 -20.76 -0.59 23.98
N THR A 145 -20.43 -1.17 22.82
CA THR A 145 -21.18 -2.27 22.19
C THR A 145 -20.24 -3.41 21.81
N GLY A 146 -20.81 -4.58 21.49
CA GLY A 146 -20.06 -5.73 20.99
C GLY A 146 -19.79 -5.71 19.48
N ASP A 147 -20.18 -4.66 18.75
CA ASP A 147 -19.98 -4.62 17.30
C ASP A 147 -18.47 -4.54 16.98
N ARG A 148 -17.98 -5.58 16.31
CA ARG A 148 -16.57 -5.77 15.99
C ARG A 148 -16.44 -6.51 14.66
N PHE A 149 -15.39 -6.15 13.92
CA PHE A 149 -14.98 -6.84 12.71
C PHE A 149 -13.84 -7.82 13.02
N PRO A 150 -13.79 -9.01 12.40
CA PRO A 150 -14.82 -9.58 11.52
C PRO A 150 -15.94 -10.26 12.30
N VAL A 151 -15.67 -10.69 13.54
CA VAL A 151 -16.63 -11.32 14.44
C VAL A 151 -16.92 -10.39 15.61
N SER A 152 -18.21 -10.21 15.92
CA SER A 152 -18.69 -9.40 17.05
C SER A 152 -18.29 -10.03 18.38
N MET A 153 -17.99 -9.18 19.37
CA MET A 153 -17.73 -9.60 20.75
C MET A 153 -19.05 -9.86 21.48
N SER A 154 -18.98 -10.66 22.54
CA SER A 154 -20.13 -10.90 23.43
C SER A 154 -20.63 -9.65 24.20
N GLY A 155 -19.83 -8.59 24.29
CA GLY A 155 -20.20 -7.34 24.97
C GLY A 155 -19.24 -6.19 24.69
N PRO A 156 -19.35 -5.07 25.43
CA PRO A 156 -18.39 -3.96 25.36
C PRO A 156 -16.96 -4.46 25.57
N TYR A 157 -15.99 -3.93 24.83
CA TYR A 157 -14.63 -4.45 24.81
C TYR A 157 -13.58 -3.35 24.79
N LYS A 158 -12.34 -3.73 25.13
CA LYS A 158 -11.14 -2.96 24.83
C LYS A 158 -10.44 -3.61 23.65
N GLU A 159 -9.83 -2.82 22.78
CA GLU A 159 -9.11 -3.32 21.62
C GLU A 159 -7.81 -2.55 21.38
N THR A 160 -6.77 -3.32 21.10
CA THR A 160 -5.46 -2.82 20.67
C THR A 160 -5.25 -3.26 19.23
N LEU A 161 -5.10 -2.28 18.33
CA LEU A 161 -4.61 -2.45 16.97
C LEU A 161 -3.13 -2.07 16.95
N GLU A 162 -2.29 -2.95 16.46
CA GLU A 162 -0.86 -2.76 16.43
C GLU A 162 -0.33 -2.99 15.02
N VAL A 163 0.31 -1.95 14.47
CA VAL A 163 0.90 -1.95 13.13
C VAL A 163 2.39 -1.65 13.28
N GLN A 164 3.23 -2.62 12.94
CA GLN A 164 4.67 -2.59 13.17
C GLN A 164 5.45 -2.83 11.88
N ILE A 165 6.67 -2.29 11.85
CA ILE A 165 7.65 -2.59 10.80
C ILE A 165 8.10 -4.03 10.96
N SER A 166 8.14 -4.78 9.85
CA SER A 166 8.71 -6.13 9.83
C SER A 166 10.23 -6.07 9.61
N ASP A 167 10.97 -6.98 10.24
CA ASP A 167 12.40 -7.14 9.92
C ASP A 167 12.56 -7.73 8.51
N VAL A 168 13.51 -7.19 7.76
CA VAL A 168 13.69 -7.45 6.33
C VAL A 168 15.11 -7.98 6.09
N PRO A 169 15.32 -9.30 6.23
CA PRO A 169 16.67 -9.87 6.17
C PRO A 169 17.28 -9.77 4.75
N SER A 170 16.47 -9.89 3.70
CA SER A 170 16.91 -9.88 2.31
C SER A 170 15.79 -9.47 1.34
N PHE A 171 16.05 -9.57 0.03
CA PHE A 171 15.14 -9.20 -1.05
C PHE A 171 13.73 -9.77 -0.88
N ASP A 172 12.77 -8.89 -0.64
CA ASP A 172 11.35 -9.02 -0.97
C ASP A 172 10.68 -7.66 -0.74
N ARG A 173 9.42 -7.52 -1.15
CA ARG A 173 8.57 -6.40 -0.75
C ARG A 173 8.31 -6.48 0.75
N PRO A 174 8.75 -5.48 1.53
CA PRO A 174 8.60 -5.54 2.97
C PRO A 174 7.13 -5.34 3.35
N PRO A 175 6.53 -6.25 4.14
CA PRO A 175 5.21 -6.02 4.70
C PRO A 175 5.30 -5.16 5.96
N LEU A 176 4.13 -4.75 6.47
CA LEU A 176 3.94 -4.36 7.86
C LEU A 176 3.29 -5.54 8.59
N ASN A 177 3.75 -5.82 9.81
CA ASN A 177 3.05 -6.72 10.71
C ASN A 177 1.83 -5.99 11.26
N ILE A 178 0.68 -6.65 11.24
CA ILE A 178 -0.54 -6.14 11.84
C ILE A 178 -1.12 -7.16 12.81
N SER A 179 -1.52 -6.69 13.99
CA SER A 179 -2.22 -7.51 14.96
C SER A 179 -3.36 -6.73 15.61
N VAL A 180 -4.40 -7.46 15.99
CA VAL A 180 -5.56 -6.91 16.70
C VAL A 180 -5.87 -7.84 17.86
N VAL A 181 -5.92 -7.27 19.06
CA VAL A 181 -6.35 -7.99 20.27
C VAL A 181 -7.55 -7.26 20.84
N ALA A 182 -8.67 -7.96 20.98
CA ALA A 182 -9.86 -7.47 21.67
C ALA A 182 -10.18 -8.34 22.87
N THR A 183 -10.63 -7.72 23.96
CA THR A 183 -11.05 -8.40 25.19
C THR A 183 -12.28 -7.73 25.76
N THR A 184 -13.29 -8.51 26.14
CA THR A 184 -14.49 -7.95 26.78
C THR A 184 -14.16 -7.27 28.10
N LYS A 185 -14.99 -6.28 28.45
CA LYS A 185 -14.92 -5.56 29.73
C LYS A 185 -15.59 -6.33 30.87
N ASP A 186 -16.35 -7.39 30.55
CA ASP A 186 -17.02 -8.22 31.53
C ASP A 186 -16.06 -9.27 32.11
N PRO A 187 -15.68 -9.18 33.40
CA PRO A 187 -14.80 -10.15 34.02
C PRO A 187 -15.47 -11.50 34.31
N GLN A 188 -16.81 -11.58 34.30
CA GLN A 188 -17.54 -12.83 34.60
C GLN A 188 -17.62 -13.75 33.37
N ASN A 189 -17.65 -13.15 32.17
CA ASN A 189 -17.65 -13.88 30.90
C ASN A 189 -16.57 -13.30 29.96
N PRO A 190 -15.28 -13.65 30.20
CA PRO A 190 -14.18 -13.13 29.40
C PRO A 190 -14.19 -13.76 28.02
N ASP A 191 -14.21 -12.90 27.00
CA ASP A 191 -14.15 -13.26 25.59
C ASP A 191 -13.00 -12.47 24.96
N SER A 192 -12.14 -13.17 24.19
CA SER A 192 -10.93 -12.59 23.61
C SER A 192 -10.73 -13.03 22.17
N HIS A 193 -10.73 -12.05 21.28
CA HIS A 193 -10.42 -12.24 19.87
C HIS A 193 -9.00 -11.75 19.60
N ARG A 194 -8.24 -12.53 18.84
CA ARG A 194 -6.86 -12.25 18.46
C ARG A 194 -6.68 -12.52 16.99
N GLU A 195 -6.16 -11.52 16.29
CA GLU A 195 -5.93 -11.56 14.86
C GLU A 195 -4.50 -11.11 14.57
N PHE A 196 -3.86 -11.81 13.63
CA PHE A 196 -2.50 -11.53 13.20
C PHE A 196 -2.40 -11.67 11.68
N GLY A 197 -1.52 -10.87 11.08
CA GLY A 197 -1.12 -11.06 9.72
C GLY A 197 -0.29 -9.89 9.18
N PHE A 198 -0.49 -9.58 7.90
CA PHE A 198 0.39 -8.69 7.17
C PHE A 198 -0.39 -7.66 6.37
N MET A 199 0.19 -6.47 6.26
CA MET A 199 -0.29 -5.40 5.41
C MET A 199 0.77 -5.10 4.35
N THR A 200 0.34 -5.02 3.10
CA THR A 200 1.21 -4.76 1.94
C THR A 200 0.71 -3.56 1.15
N VAL A 201 1.62 -2.88 0.46
CA VAL A 201 1.30 -1.72 -0.39
C VAL A 201 1.93 -1.89 -1.77
N LYS A 202 1.22 -1.42 -2.79
CA LYS A 202 1.69 -1.31 -4.17
C LYS A 202 1.42 0.12 -4.65
N PRO A 203 2.42 1.02 -4.55
CA PRO A 203 2.30 2.36 -5.10
C PRO A 203 2.06 2.29 -6.61
N PHE A 204 1.17 3.14 -7.12
CA PHE A 204 0.78 3.12 -8.52
C PHE A 204 1.98 3.36 -9.43
N LEU A 205 2.84 4.33 -9.11
CA LEU A 205 4.01 4.69 -9.92
C LEU A 205 5.25 3.84 -9.62
N GLU A 206 5.10 2.71 -8.96
CA GLU A 206 6.21 1.79 -8.71
C GLU A 206 6.71 1.13 -10.01
N ASP A 207 8.03 1.14 -10.21
CA ASP A 207 8.70 0.30 -11.20
C ASP A 207 8.89 -1.10 -10.60
N THR A 208 8.07 -2.05 -11.05
CA THR A 208 8.16 -3.43 -10.58
C THR A 208 9.26 -4.22 -11.30
N GLY A 209 9.95 -3.61 -12.27
CA GLY A 209 10.89 -4.29 -13.18
C GLY A 209 10.20 -5.13 -14.26
N PHE A 210 8.87 -5.24 -14.23
CA PHE A 210 8.08 -5.87 -15.28
C PHE A 210 7.60 -4.83 -16.29
N ALA A 211 7.54 -5.21 -17.57
CA ALA A 211 7.04 -4.33 -18.61
C ALA A 211 5.52 -4.15 -18.46
N GLU A 212 5.11 -2.96 -18.02
CA GLU A 212 3.72 -2.54 -17.99
C GLU A 212 3.41 -1.78 -19.28
N PHE A 213 2.52 -2.36 -20.08
CA PHE A 213 2.04 -1.80 -21.33
C PHE A 213 0.75 -1.02 -21.09
N ASP A 214 0.63 0.14 -21.72
CA ASP A 214 -0.60 0.97 -21.69
C ASP A 214 -1.05 1.37 -20.27
N LYS A 215 -0.09 1.53 -19.34
CA LYS A 215 -0.38 2.00 -17.99
C LYS A 215 -0.86 3.45 -18.03
N PRO A 216 -1.98 3.80 -17.39
CA PRO A 216 -2.44 5.19 -17.36
C PRO A 216 -1.47 6.08 -16.59
N ASP A 217 -1.43 7.37 -16.93
CA ASP A 217 -0.56 8.35 -16.25
C ASP A 217 -0.95 8.57 -14.78
N LYS A 218 -2.18 8.19 -14.42
CA LYS A 218 -2.74 8.34 -13.08
C LYS A 218 -3.46 7.06 -12.68
N GLY A 219 -3.30 6.69 -11.43
CA GLY A 219 -3.99 5.60 -10.81
C GLY A 219 -3.84 5.68 -9.30
N ASP A 220 -4.52 4.77 -8.63
CA ASP A 220 -4.61 4.74 -7.18
C ASP A 220 -3.52 3.81 -6.60
N ASP A 221 -2.94 4.21 -5.46
CA ASP A 221 -2.06 3.34 -4.69
C ASP A 221 -2.91 2.22 -4.06
N LEU A 222 -2.44 0.98 -4.21
CA LEU A 222 -3.16 -0.19 -3.73
C LEU A 222 -2.58 -0.69 -2.42
N VAL A 223 -3.43 -1.28 -1.59
CA VAL A 223 -3.06 -1.80 -0.27
C VAL A 223 -3.89 -3.04 0.02
N ALA A 224 -3.29 -4.01 0.70
CA ALA A 224 -3.97 -5.21 1.13
C ALA A 224 -3.64 -5.56 2.59
N ILE A 225 -4.60 -6.18 3.27
CA ILE A 225 -4.43 -6.76 4.61
C ILE A 225 -4.85 -8.21 4.55
N GLU A 226 -3.97 -9.09 5.03
CA GLU A 226 -4.23 -10.51 5.20
C GLU A 226 -4.24 -10.80 6.70
N MET A 227 -5.34 -11.34 7.23
CA MET A 227 -5.49 -11.64 8.66
C MET A 227 -5.93 -13.08 8.88
N THR A 228 -5.42 -13.69 9.96
CA THR A 228 -5.95 -14.92 10.55
C THR A 228 -6.37 -14.67 11.99
N SER A 229 -7.54 -15.20 12.36
CA SER A 229 -8.17 -15.01 13.67
C SER A 229 -8.27 -16.31 14.45
N ASN A 230 -8.13 -16.23 15.79
CA ASN A 230 -8.46 -17.31 16.71
C ASN A 230 -9.96 -17.69 16.71
N THR A 231 -10.82 -16.86 16.11
CA THR A 231 -12.24 -17.19 15.85
C THR A 231 -12.42 -18.16 14.67
N GLY A 232 -11.33 -18.68 14.10
CA GLY A 232 -11.35 -19.61 12.97
C GLY A 232 -11.64 -18.93 11.63
N LEU A 233 -11.44 -17.62 11.51
CA LEU A 233 -11.65 -16.86 10.27
C LEU A 233 -10.33 -16.35 9.69
N ILE A 234 -10.20 -16.48 8.39
CA ILE A 234 -9.13 -15.90 7.58
C ILE A 234 -9.78 -14.89 6.64
N THR A 235 -9.23 -13.69 6.52
CA THR A 235 -9.71 -12.63 5.61
C THR A 235 -8.57 -12.03 4.80
N ILE A 236 -8.85 -11.73 3.53
CA ILE A 236 -8.01 -10.87 2.70
C ILE A 236 -8.86 -9.67 2.30
N GLU A 237 -8.37 -8.51 2.68
CA GLU A 237 -8.96 -7.21 2.40
C GLU A 237 -8.07 -6.50 1.39
N GLU A 238 -8.66 -6.05 0.28
CA GLU A 238 -7.95 -5.25 -0.72
C GLU A 238 -8.57 -3.87 -0.81
N GLY A 239 -7.75 -2.86 -1.07
CA GLY A 239 -8.17 -1.49 -0.95
C GLY A 239 -7.29 -0.50 -1.67
N ILE A 240 -7.72 0.75 -1.53
CA ILE A 240 -7.09 1.91 -2.13
C ILE A 240 -6.62 2.86 -1.03
N LEU A 241 -5.37 3.31 -1.13
CA LEU A 241 -4.77 4.34 -0.30
C LEU A 241 -4.86 5.70 -1.00
N LYS A 242 -5.51 6.68 -0.37
CA LYS A 242 -5.57 8.08 -0.83
C LYS A 242 -5.12 9.01 0.28
N GLY A 243 -3.86 9.46 0.19
CA GLY A 243 -3.28 10.34 1.20
C GLY A 243 -3.17 9.63 2.55
N THR A 244 -4.06 9.97 3.49
CA THR A 244 -4.10 9.40 4.84
C THR A 244 -5.41 8.68 5.14
N GLU A 245 -6.03 8.16 4.08
CA GLU A 245 -7.27 7.40 4.13
C GLU A 245 -7.11 6.11 3.33
N ILE A 246 -7.57 4.98 3.91
CA ILE A 246 -7.55 3.67 3.28
C ILE A 246 -8.97 3.12 3.24
N ASN A 247 -9.39 2.66 2.07
CA ASN A 247 -10.68 2.01 1.86
C ASN A 247 -10.46 0.56 1.46
N PHE A 248 -10.85 -0.36 2.34
CA PHE A 248 -10.77 -1.81 2.15
C PHE A 248 -12.13 -2.43 1.84
N GLU A 249 -12.09 -3.49 1.03
CA GLU A 249 -13.18 -4.42 0.78
C GLU A 249 -12.67 -5.86 1.00
N VAL A 250 -13.44 -6.66 1.74
CA VAL A 250 -13.11 -8.08 1.92
C VAL A 250 -13.29 -8.82 0.58
N ARG A 251 -12.17 -9.23 -0.03
CA ARG A 251 -12.13 -9.99 -1.28
C ARG A 251 -12.17 -11.49 -1.05
N TYR A 252 -11.47 -11.94 -0.02
CA TYR A 252 -11.42 -13.36 0.34
C TYR A 252 -11.75 -13.54 1.81
N LYS A 253 -12.46 -14.63 2.10
CA LYS A 253 -12.77 -15.04 3.46
C LYS A 253 -12.89 -16.56 3.50
N LYS A 254 -12.33 -17.16 4.54
CA LYS A 254 -12.47 -18.59 4.80
C LYS A 254 -12.68 -18.82 6.28
N SER A 255 -13.69 -19.62 6.60
CA SER A 255 -14.04 -19.97 7.97
C SER A 255 -13.84 -21.46 8.19
N PHE A 256 -13.26 -21.81 9.34
CA PHE A 256 -13.18 -23.19 9.80
C PHE A 256 -14.58 -23.82 9.98
N PHE A 257 -15.56 -23.02 10.41
CA PHE A 257 -16.94 -23.46 10.65
C PHE A 257 -17.82 -23.51 9.39
N GLY A 258 -17.23 -23.31 8.21
CA GLY A 258 -17.94 -23.28 6.93
C GLY A 258 -18.41 -21.88 6.51
N SER A 259 -18.73 -21.74 5.22
CA SER A 259 -19.05 -20.46 4.58
C SER A 259 -20.42 -19.87 4.99
N THR A 260 -21.31 -20.70 5.51
CA THR A 260 -22.68 -20.33 5.91
C THR A 260 -22.80 -20.05 7.40
N HIS A 261 -21.71 -20.16 8.17
CA HIS A 261 -21.75 -19.93 9.61
C HIS A 261 -22.14 -18.45 9.91
N PRO A 262 -23.05 -18.18 10.87
CA PRO A 262 -23.58 -16.83 11.12
C PRO A 262 -22.54 -15.74 11.38
N THR A 263 -21.38 -16.10 11.89
CA THR A 263 -20.26 -15.18 12.18
C THR A 263 -19.45 -14.79 10.95
N VAL A 264 -19.67 -15.46 9.81
CA VAL A 264 -18.95 -15.16 8.57
C VAL A 264 -19.63 -13.98 7.87
N PRO A 265 -18.91 -12.87 7.64
CA PRO A 265 -19.47 -11.74 6.91
C PRO A 265 -19.70 -12.15 5.45
N LYS A 266 -20.89 -11.91 4.90
CA LYS A 266 -21.16 -12.08 3.46
C LYS A 266 -20.38 -11.06 2.64
N SER A 267 -20.39 -9.80 3.08
CA SER A 267 -19.57 -8.71 2.54
C SER A 267 -19.15 -7.78 3.68
N ALA A 268 -18.01 -7.12 3.52
CA ALA A 268 -17.59 -6.09 4.47
C ALA A 268 -16.66 -5.08 3.82
N THR A 269 -16.74 -3.85 4.32
CA THR A 269 -15.84 -2.74 3.96
C THR A 269 -15.33 -2.07 5.22
N ARG A 270 -14.04 -1.75 5.26
CA ARG A 270 -13.40 -1.00 6.35
C ARG A 270 -12.74 0.24 5.79
N ASN A 271 -12.96 1.37 6.44
CA ASN A 271 -12.30 2.63 6.10
C ASN A 271 -11.48 3.08 7.30
N PHE A 272 -10.19 3.34 7.07
CA PHE A 272 -9.28 3.91 8.06
C PHE A 272 -8.89 5.31 7.65
N ARG A 273 -8.96 6.25 8.58
CA ARG A 273 -8.51 7.62 8.35
C ARG A 273 -7.90 8.22 9.59
N ILE A 274 -6.74 8.84 9.45
CA ILE A 274 -6.18 9.65 10.53
C ILE A 274 -6.90 11.00 10.62
N LEU A 275 -7.36 11.37 11.81
CA LEU A 275 -7.99 12.66 12.08
C LEU A 275 -6.96 13.69 12.55
N ASN A 276 -6.00 13.25 13.35
CA ASN A 276 -4.81 13.97 13.78
C ASN A 276 -3.73 12.95 14.20
N GLU A 277 -2.53 13.41 14.55
CA GLU A 277 -1.36 12.56 14.85
C GLU A 277 -1.60 11.42 15.85
N ASN A 278 -2.59 11.58 16.74
CA ASN A 278 -2.90 10.65 17.83
C ASN A 278 -4.30 10.04 17.74
N LEU A 279 -5.08 10.30 16.68
CA LEU A 279 -6.46 9.86 16.56
C LEU A 279 -6.73 9.22 15.21
N LEU A 280 -6.93 7.91 15.22
CA LEU A 280 -7.29 7.10 14.06
C LEU A 280 -8.78 6.75 14.11
N GLU A 281 -9.50 6.96 13.02
CA GLU A 281 -10.89 6.55 12.88
C GLU A 281 -10.99 5.31 11.99
N GLU A 282 -11.76 4.31 12.45
CA GLU A 282 -12.17 3.15 11.67
C GLU A 282 -13.69 3.21 11.47
N ARG A 283 -14.15 3.07 10.24
CA ARG A 283 -15.57 2.86 9.91
C ARG A 283 -15.73 1.50 9.28
N VAL A 284 -16.70 0.74 9.77
CA VAL A 284 -16.96 -0.60 9.30
C VAL A 284 -18.40 -0.71 8.82
N VAL A 285 -18.59 -1.41 7.71
CA VAL A 285 -19.89 -1.88 7.24
C VAL A 285 -19.77 -3.37 7.00
N VAL A 286 -20.64 -4.17 7.61
CA VAL A 286 -20.72 -5.62 7.42
C VAL A 286 -22.13 -6.02 7.04
N GLU A 287 -22.26 -6.89 6.05
CA GLU A 287 -23.48 -7.63 5.75
C GLU A 287 -23.25 -9.09 6.13
N ASN A 288 -24.14 -9.69 6.93
CA ASN A 288 -24.05 -11.10 7.28
C ASN A 288 -24.73 -12.00 6.22
N VAL A 289 -24.62 -13.31 6.40
CA VAL A 289 -25.23 -14.32 5.49
C VAL A 289 -26.76 -14.21 5.41
N PHE A 290 -27.41 -13.60 6.40
CA PHE A 290 -28.86 -13.36 6.44
C PHE A 290 -29.28 -12.02 5.81
N GLY A 291 -28.33 -11.26 5.22
CA GLY A 291 -28.59 -9.96 4.60
C GLY A 291 -28.77 -8.80 5.59
N GLN A 292 -28.51 -9.01 6.88
CA GLN A 292 -28.52 -7.94 7.86
C GLN A 292 -27.26 -7.10 7.72
N ARG A 293 -27.45 -5.80 7.48
CA ARG A 293 -26.36 -4.84 7.35
C ARG A 293 -26.17 -4.08 8.66
N ARG A 294 -24.95 -4.09 9.18
CA ARG A 294 -24.53 -3.31 10.35
C ARG A 294 -23.45 -2.31 9.95
N LYS A 295 -23.46 -1.15 10.61
CA LYS A 295 -22.47 -0.10 10.42
C LYS A 295 -22.10 0.49 11.77
N TRP A 296 -20.81 0.64 12.02
CA TRP A 296 -20.30 1.29 13.22
C TRP A 296 -19.02 2.04 12.92
N LEU A 297 -18.60 2.84 13.91
CA LEU A 297 -17.41 3.67 13.86
C LEU A 297 -16.67 3.53 15.20
N LYS A 298 -15.36 3.35 15.12
CA LYS A 298 -14.46 3.34 16.28
C LYS A 298 -13.37 4.39 16.11
N ARG A 299 -12.89 4.91 17.23
CA ARG A 299 -11.76 5.84 17.26
C ARG A 299 -10.70 5.29 18.19
N TYR A 300 -9.49 5.17 17.68
CA TYR A 300 -8.34 4.72 18.42
C TYR A 300 -7.46 5.91 18.80
N ARG A 301 -6.89 5.86 20.00
CA ARG A 301 -5.82 6.76 20.41
C ARG A 301 -4.48 6.08 20.20
N LYS A 302 -3.52 6.80 19.65
CA LYS A 302 -2.15 6.31 19.57
C LYS A 302 -1.55 6.24 20.98
N THR A 303 -1.09 5.07 21.39
CA THR A 303 -0.41 4.86 22.69
C THR A 303 1.09 4.63 22.52
N PHE A 304 1.53 4.24 21.33
CA PHE A 304 2.94 4.09 21.01
C PHE A 304 3.22 4.43 19.54
N ASP A 305 4.32 5.15 19.26
CA ASP A 305 4.76 5.51 17.92
C ASP A 305 6.11 4.85 17.59
N TYR A 306 6.07 3.81 16.75
CA TYR A 306 7.25 3.06 16.32
C TYR A 306 8.24 3.89 15.48
N LEU A 307 7.86 5.10 15.04
CA LEU A 307 8.68 5.97 14.21
C LEU A 307 9.29 7.15 14.99
N GLN A 308 9.07 7.24 16.30
CA GLN A 308 9.62 8.30 17.16
C GLN A 308 10.57 7.79 18.26
N ASP A 309 10.66 6.48 18.45
CA ASP A 309 11.57 5.83 19.40
C ASP A 309 12.94 5.59 18.73
N PHE A 310 13.89 6.52 18.94
CA PHE A 310 15.22 6.58 18.31
C PHE A 310 16.38 6.29 19.27
#